data_AF-A0A6G1IYI6-F1
#
_entry.id   AF-A0A6G1IYI6-F1
#
_cell.length_a   1.000
_cell.length_b   1.000
_cell.length_c   1.000
_cell.angle_alpha   90.00
_cell.angle_beta   90.00
_cell.angle_gamma   90.00
#
_symmetry.space_group_name_H-M   'P 1'
#
loop_
_entity.id
_entity.type
_entity.pdbx_description
1 polymer ?
#
loop_
_entity_poly.entity_id
_entity_poly.type
_entity_poly.pdbx_seq_one_letter_code
_entity_poly.pdbx_strand_id
1 'polypeptide(L)'
;LRKNNVPRYLFRCWSSHSGGGRSVSINSAKLIMPAGFLAKTMKHDMYTMGESEVIDMIRDHYFGRDTLSGFSSWTASLSLVMLYADYKTKSNPWEKHVHVSVIDTRELGDEVLVWHVPHLARHLDCRIAEETAVHEYLAYGVISGKGYMAVPFEKIMEKGLVDIYPEISGTRRNWSGWELRKAMFKEEARSMTQQEVEVARTIAKLFGARFVLVISVALVSIRPRPW
;
A
#
# COMPACT_ATOMS: atom_id res chain seq x y z
N LEU A 1 -14.70 9.67 10.73
CA LEU A 1 -14.11 8.61 9.89
C LEU A 1 -12.63 8.87 9.55
N ARG A 2 -12.28 9.98 8.89
CA ARG A 2 -10.92 10.18 8.35
C ARG A 2 -9.81 10.48 9.38
N LYS A 3 -10.13 11.14 10.50
CA LYS A 3 -9.10 11.63 11.46
C LYS A 3 -8.65 10.58 12.49
N ASN A 4 -9.55 9.70 12.92
CA ASN A 4 -9.28 8.78 14.05
C ASN A 4 -9.09 7.33 13.61
N ASN A 5 -9.46 7.00 12.37
CA ASN A 5 -9.46 5.62 11.87
C ASN A 5 -8.50 5.41 10.69
N VAL A 6 -7.64 6.40 10.42
CA VAL A 6 -6.62 6.33 9.37
C VAL A 6 -5.26 6.46 10.05
N PRO A 7 -4.41 5.42 9.99
CA PRO A 7 -3.04 5.51 10.45
C PRO A 7 -2.30 6.68 9.80
N ARG A 8 -1.36 7.28 10.53
CA ARG A 8 -0.52 8.34 9.98
C ARG A 8 0.24 7.86 8.74
N TYR A 9 0.69 6.61 8.72
CA TYR A 9 1.46 6.07 7.62
C TYR A 9 0.75 4.89 6.99
N LEU A 10 0.70 4.89 5.67
CA LEU A 10 0.16 3.80 4.87
C LEU A 10 1.17 3.42 3.79
N PHE A 11 1.09 2.17 3.35
CA PHE A 11 2.01 1.55 2.41
C PHE A 11 1.26 1.01 1.20
N ARG A 12 1.94 0.92 0.06
CA ARG A 12 1.37 0.34 -1.17
C ARG A 12 2.46 -0.29 -2.01
N CYS A 13 2.14 -1.45 -2.62
CA CYS A 13 2.89 -2.00 -3.74
C CYS A 13 2.24 -1.56 -5.06
N TRP A 14 3.05 -1.18 -6.04
CA TRP A 14 2.58 -0.91 -7.40
C TRP A 14 3.66 -1.25 -8.43
N SER A 15 3.26 -1.35 -9.69
CA SER A 15 4.12 -1.50 -10.87
C SER A 15 3.71 -0.47 -11.92
N SER A 16 4.49 -0.34 -13.01
CA SER A 16 4.12 0.52 -14.13
C SER A 16 2.80 0.14 -14.82
N HIS A 17 2.31 -1.09 -14.59
CA HIS A 17 1.06 -1.61 -15.14
C HIS A 17 -0.10 -1.60 -14.15
N SER A 18 0.16 -1.27 -12.88
CA SER A 18 -0.90 -1.15 -11.88
C SER A 18 -1.88 -0.04 -12.29
N GLY A 19 -3.18 -0.32 -12.23
CA GLY A 19 -4.22 0.61 -12.69
C GLY A 19 -4.34 0.71 -14.21
N GLY A 20 -4.08 -0.37 -14.95
CA GLY A 20 -4.29 -0.46 -16.40
C GLY A 20 -3.12 0.04 -17.27
N GLY A 21 -1.98 0.41 -16.68
CA GLY A 21 -0.80 0.92 -17.39
C GLY A 21 -0.77 2.44 -17.54
N ARG A 22 0.34 2.97 -18.07
CA ARG A 22 0.62 4.42 -18.12
C ARG A 22 -0.39 5.24 -18.92
N SER A 23 -1.08 4.63 -19.87
CA SER A 23 -2.18 5.26 -20.63
C SER A 23 -3.46 5.40 -19.81
N VAL A 24 -3.57 4.67 -18.69
CA VAL A 24 -4.77 4.58 -17.85
C VAL A 24 -4.53 5.17 -16.47
N SER A 25 -3.34 5.04 -15.87
CA SER A 25 -2.95 5.68 -14.60
C SER A 25 -1.45 5.98 -14.57
N ILE A 26 -1.02 6.96 -13.76
CA ILE A 26 0.42 7.26 -13.61
C ILE A 26 0.86 6.90 -12.19
N ASN A 27 1.66 5.83 -12.07
CA ASN A 27 2.38 5.50 -10.85
C ASN A 27 3.88 5.66 -11.08
N SER A 28 4.54 6.48 -10.24
CA SER A 28 5.96 6.77 -10.32
C SER A 28 6.55 6.99 -8.93
N ALA A 29 7.87 7.11 -8.84
CA ALA A 29 8.56 7.41 -7.58
C ALA A 29 8.16 8.74 -6.92
N LYS A 30 7.48 9.65 -7.65
CA LYS A 30 7.08 10.98 -7.15
C LYS A 30 5.58 11.28 -7.23
N LEU A 31 4.80 10.42 -7.89
CA LEU A 31 3.41 10.69 -8.22
C LEU A 31 2.61 9.40 -8.28
N ILE A 32 1.43 9.41 -7.66
CA ILE A 32 0.34 8.47 -7.90
C ILE A 32 -0.83 9.27 -8.43
N MET A 33 -1.27 8.95 -9.65
CA MET A 33 -2.42 9.54 -10.31
C MET A 33 -3.39 8.43 -10.70
N PRO A 34 -4.52 8.29 -9.99
CA PRO A 34 -5.57 7.34 -10.33
C PRO A 34 -6.15 7.61 -11.72
N ALA A 35 -6.76 6.59 -12.32
CA ALA A 35 -7.23 6.65 -13.70
C ALA A 35 -8.30 7.72 -13.94
N GLY A 36 -9.17 7.90 -12.96
CA GLY A 36 -10.19 8.93 -12.97
C GLY A 36 -9.64 10.36 -13.13
N PHE A 37 -8.42 10.63 -12.66
CA PHE A 37 -7.78 11.94 -12.78
C PHE A 37 -7.07 12.19 -14.11
N LEU A 38 -6.86 11.14 -14.91
CA LEU A 38 -6.41 11.28 -16.30
C LEU A 38 -7.57 11.46 -17.28
N ALA A 39 -8.72 10.88 -16.94
CA ALA A 39 -9.92 10.99 -17.75
C ALA A 39 -10.54 12.39 -17.60
N LYS A 40 -10.71 13.08 -18.74
CA LYS A 40 -11.35 14.41 -18.80
C LYS A 40 -12.84 14.40 -18.41
N THR A 41 -13.44 13.21 -18.32
CA THR A 41 -14.89 13.02 -18.13
C THR A 41 -15.30 12.79 -16.69
N MET A 42 -14.35 12.54 -15.78
CA MET A 42 -14.67 12.28 -14.38
C MET A 42 -14.81 13.60 -13.61
N LYS A 43 -15.80 13.70 -12.72
CA LYS A 43 -15.79 14.71 -11.68
C LYS A 43 -14.58 14.45 -10.76
N HIS A 44 -13.74 15.45 -10.55
CA HIS A 44 -12.54 15.31 -9.71
C HIS A 44 -12.78 15.71 -8.26
N ASP A 45 -13.88 16.42 -7.98
CA ASP A 45 -14.29 16.77 -6.63
C ASP A 45 -15.34 15.78 -6.13
N MET A 46 -14.93 14.93 -5.18
CA MET A 46 -15.80 13.92 -4.58
C MET A 46 -17.00 14.53 -3.83
N TYR A 47 -16.92 15.78 -3.37
CA TYR A 47 -18.02 16.47 -2.68
C TYR A 47 -19.15 16.89 -3.62
N THR A 48 -18.92 16.87 -4.93
CA THR A 48 -19.94 17.17 -5.96
C THR A 48 -20.56 15.91 -6.58
N MET A 49 -20.12 14.73 -6.15
CA MET A 49 -20.65 13.45 -6.59
C MET A 49 -21.91 13.07 -5.80
N GLY A 50 -22.85 12.43 -6.47
CA GLY A 50 -23.95 11.75 -5.80
C GLY A 50 -23.44 10.55 -4.98
N GLU A 51 -24.12 10.24 -3.88
CA GLU A 51 -23.75 9.12 -3.00
C GLU A 51 -23.64 7.78 -3.75
N SER A 52 -24.59 7.51 -4.66
CA SER A 52 -24.56 6.31 -5.52
C SER A 52 -23.33 6.26 -6.43
N GLU A 53 -22.89 7.40 -6.98
CA GLU A 53 -21.68 7.48 -7.81
C GLU A 53 -20.43 7.11 -6.99
N VAL A 54 -20.37 7.57 -5.73
CA VAL A 54 -19.26 7.27 -4.81
C VAL A 54 -19.28 5.77 -4.43
N ILE A 55 -20.45 5.22 -4.12
CA ILE A 55 -20.62 3.80 -3.77
C ILE A 55 -20.19 2.91 -4.94
N ASP A 56 -20.68 3.17 -6.14
CA ASP A 56 -20.36 2.39 -7.33
C ASP A 56 -18.85 2.45 -7.62
N MET A 57 -18.25 3.64 -7.55
CA MET A 57 -16.80 3.81 -7.72
C MET A 57 -15.98 3.02 -6.68
N ILE A 58 -16.36 3.06 -5.40
CA ILE A 58 -15.68 2.29 -4.34
C ILE A 58 -15.80 0.79 -4.61
N ARG A 59 -17.01 0.32 -4.91
CA ARG A 59 -17.31 -1.10 -5.13
C ARG A 59 -16.55 -1.62 -6.35
N ASP A 60 -16.64 -0.90 -7.46
CA ASP A 60 -16.01 -1.31 -8.72
C ASP A 60 -14.49 -1.27 -8.61
N HIS A 61 -13.92 -0.28 -7.91
CA HIS A 61 -12.50 -0.26 -7.58
C HIS A 61 -12.08 -1.46 -6.73
N TYR A 62 -12.84 -1.78 -5.67
CA TYR A 62 -12.54 -2.91 -4.77
C TYR A 62 -12.55 -4.25 -5.50
N PHE A 63 -13.54 -4.49 -6.36
CA PHE A 63 -13.64 -5.73 -7.14
C PHE A 63 -12.75 -5.74 -8.39
N GLY A 64 -11.94 -4.69 -8.61
CA GLY A 64 -11.06 -4.59 -9.77
C GLY A 64 -11.79 -4.58 -11.10
N ARG A 65 -13.01 -4.02 -11.14
CA ARG A 65 -13.77 -3.83 -12.38
C ARG A 65 -13.16 -2.66 -13.15
N ASP A 66 -13.20 -2.73 -14.49
CA ASP A 66 -12.71 -1.66 -15.37
C ASP A 66 -13.59 -0.41 -15.24
N THR A 67 -13.32 0.40 -14.22
CA THR A 67 -13.96 1.69 -13.96
C THR A 67 -12.92 2.79 -13.81
N LEU A 68 -13.28 4.00 -14.24
CA LEU A 68 -12.48 5.19 -13.99
C LEU A 68 -12.59 5.56 -12.51
N SER A 69 -11.69 5.02 -11.71
CA SER A 69 -11.63 5.28 -10.28
C SER A 69 -10.70 6.45 -9.95
N GLY A 70 -11.18 7.34 -9.09
CA GLY A 70 -10.35 8.37 -8.45
C GLY A 70 -9.55 7.83 -7.26
N PHE A 71 -9.64 6.53 -6.95
CA PHE A 71 -8.98 5.92 -5.80
C PHE A 71 -7.67 5.23 -6.14
N SER A 72 -6.80 5.14 -5.13
CA SER A 72 -5.69 4.21 -5.06
C SER A 72 -5.75 3.41 -3.76
N SER A 73 -5.38 2.13 -3.81
CA SER A 73 -5.40 1.23 -2.65
C SER A 73 -4.11 1.27 -1.85
N TRP A 74 -4.26 1.33 -0.52
CA TRP A 74 -3.18 1.43 0.46
C TRP A 74 -3.45 0.48 1.63
N THR A 75 -2.44 0.20 2.45
CA THR A 75 -2.57 -0.64 3.64
C THR A 75 -1.70 -0.14 4.79
N ALA A 76 -2.09 -0.46 6.02
CA ALA A 76 -1.25 -0.21 7.21
C ALA A 76 -0.15 -1.28 7.39
N SER A 77 -0.14 -2.35 6.59
CA SER A 77 0.77 -3.49 6.76
C SER A 77 1.92 -3.46 5.76
N LEU A 78 3.13 -3.16 6.25
CA LEU A 78 4.35 -3.24 5.42
C LEU A 78 4.64 -4.67 4.97
N SER A 79 4.43 -5.68 5.83
CA SER A 79 4.64 -7.09 5.48
C SER A 79 3.74 -7.55 4.33
N LEU A 80 2.46 -7.13 4.32
CA LEU A 80 1.55 -7.39 3.19
C LEU A 80 2.13 -6.82 1.89
N VAL A 81 2.60 -5.57 1.93
CA VAL A 81 3.15 -4.89 0.75
C VAL A 81 4.41 -5.57 0.23
N MET A 82 5.31 -6.03 1.11
CA MET A 82 6.52 -6.74 0.70
C MET A 82 6.21 -8.10 0.05
N LEU A 83 5.28 -8.86 0.64
CA LEU A 83 4.82 -10.14 0.08
C LEU A 83 4.14 -9.96 -1.28
N TYR A 84 3.31 -8.92 -1.39
CA TYR A 84 2.64 -8.61 -2.65
C TYR A 84 3.63 -8.14 -3.73
N ALA A 85 4.69 -7.43 -3.34
CA ALA A 85 5.77 -7.05 -4.25
C ALA A 85 6.58 -8.25 -4.75
N ASP A 86 6.90 -9.23 -3.88
CA ASP A 86 7.54 -10.50 -4.27
C ASP A 86 6.66 -11.27 -5.25
N TYR A 87 5.36 -11.41 -4.92
CA TYR A 87 4.37 -12.04 -5.78
C TYR A 87 4.30 -11.37 -7.16
N LYS A 88 4.18 -10.04 -7.23
CA LYS A 88 4.12 -9.31 -8.51
C LYS A 88 5.37 -9.56 -9.35
N THR A 89 6.55 -9.50 -8.72
CA THR A 89 7.83 -9.68 -9.39
C THR A 89 7.99 -11.11 -9.96
N LYS A 90 7.53 -12.13 -9.23
CA LYS A 90 7.76 -13.55 -9.59
C LYS A 90 6.63 -14.20 -10.37
N SER A 91 5.38 -13.81 -10.13
CA SER A 91 4.22 -14.51 -10.66
C SER A 91 3.69 -13.89 -11.96
N ASN A 92 4.14 -12.70 -12.34
CA ASN A 92 3.66 -12.04 -13.55
C ASN A 92 4.82 -11.36 -14.32
N PRO A 93 5.29 -11.93 -15.44
CA PRO A 93 6.40 -11.38 -16.22
C PRO A 93 6.10 -10.01 -16.84
N TRP A 94 4.83 -9.59 -16.87
CA TRP A 94 4.42 -8.28 -17.35
C TRP A 94 4.58 -7.17 -16.28
N GLU A 95 4.69 -7.52 -15.00
CA GLU A 95 4.86 -6.58 -13.89
C GLU A 95 6.30 -6.06 -13.84
N LYS A 96 6.59 -5.04 -14.66
CA LYS A 96 7.89 -4.36 -14.65
C LYS A 96 7.91 -3.24 -13.62
N HIS A 97 9.10 -2.98 -13.08
CA HIS A 97 9.36 -1.85 -12.17
C HIS A 97 8.43 -1.84 -10.96
N VAL A 98 8.42 -2.94 -10.20
CA VAL A 98 7.68 -3.03 -8.94
C VAL A 98 8.30 -2.11 -7.89
N HIS A 99 7.47 -1.35 -7.20
CA HIS A 99 7.85 -0.41 -6.16
C HIS A 99 7.03 -0.63 -4.89
N VAL A 100 7.67 -0.33 -3.77
CA VAL A 100 7.04 -0.17 -2.47
C VAL A 100 6.99 1.32 -2.16
N SER A 101 5.82 1.81 -1.76
CA SER A 101 5.57 3.20 -1.47
C SER A 101 5.00 3.40 -0.08
N VAL A 102 5.21 4.60 0.45
CA VAL A 102 4.71 5.07 1.74
C VAL A 102 4.10 6.46 1.59
N ILE A 103 3.03 6.71 2.32
CA ILE A 103 2.45 8.05 2.50
C ILE A 103 2.40 8.45 3.97
N ASP A 104 2.60 9.74 4.26
CA ASP A 104 2.24 10.39 5.53
C ASP A 104 0.90 11.10 5.34
N THR A 105 -0.18 10.52 5.86
CA THR A 105 -1.57 10.97 5.66
C THR A 105 -1.85 12.34 6.25
N ARG A 106 -0.94 12.89 7.06
CA ARG A 106 -1.03 14.26 7.60
C ARG A 106 -0.37 15.31 6.72
N GLU A 107 0.32 14.90 5.68
CA GLU A 107 1.18 15.75 4.84
C GLU A 107 0.89 15.52 3.34
N LEU A 108 -0.32 15.04 3.06
CA LEU A 108 -0.93 15.00 1.73
C LEU A 108 -1.55 16.37 1.42
N GLY A 109 -1.78 16.66 0.13
CA GLY A 109 -2.52 17.86 -0.26
C GLY A 109 -3.97 17.81 0.26
N ASP A 110 -4.58 18.97 0.48
CA ASP A 110 -5.92 19.10 1.08
C ASP A 110 -7.02 18.37 0.29
N GLU A 111 -6.81 18.21 -1.01
CA GLU A 111 -7.72 17.49 -1.92
C GLU A 111 -7.61 15.95 -1.83
N VAL A 112 -6.60 15.42 -1.12
CA VAL A 112 -6.41 13.97 -0.98
C VAL A 112 -7.17 13.47 0.24
N LEU A 113 -8.14 12.60 -0.02
CA LEU A 113 -9.05 12.10 1.01
C LEU A 113 -8.79 10.60 1.22
N VAL A 114 -8.61 10.18 2.47
CA VAL A 114 -8.26 8.79 2.81
C VAL A 114 -9.28 8.19 3.76
N TRP A 115 -9.71 6.96 3.48
CA TRP A 115 -10.63 6.20 4.34
C TRP A 115 -10.21 4.74 4.47
N HIS A 116 -10.59 4.14 5.59
CA HIS A 116 -10.53 2.71 5.81
C HIS A 116 -11.75 2.03 5.15
N VAL A 117 -11.54 1.01 4.33
CA VAL A 117 -12.60 0.38 3.53
C VAL A 117 -13.74 -0.20 4.37
N PRO A 118 -13.50 -0.96 5.46
CA PRO A 118 -14.58 -1.45 6.32
C PRO A 118 -15.48 -0.35 6.87
N HIS A 119 -14.93 0.82 7.19
CA HIS A 119 -15.75 1.95 7.60
C HIS A 119 -16.61 2.48 6.46
N LEU A 120 -16.08 2.59 5.23
CA LEU A 120 -16.89 2.97 4.08
C LEU A 120 -17.98 1.93 3.79
N ALA A 121 -17.62 0.65 3.78
CA ALA A 121 -18.55 -0.45 3.51
C ALA A 121 -19.73 -0.45 4.49
N ARG A 122 -19.46 -0.23 5.78
CA ARG A 122 -20.50 -0.15 6.82
C ARG A 122 -21.37 1.09 6.69
N HIS A 123 -20.78 2.24 6.39
CA HIS A 123 -21.53 3.50 6.36
C HIS A 123 -22.31 3.72 5.07
N LEU A 124 -21.85 3.15 3.96
CA LEU A 124 -22.41 3.37 2.62
C LEU A 124 -23.09 2.12 2.02
N ASP A 125 -23.24 1.04 2.81
CA ASP A 125 -23.75 -0.26 2.35
C ASP A 125 -23.11 -0.73 1.02
N CYS A 126 -21.78 -0.60 0.89
CA CYS A 126 -21.09 -0.97 -0.36
C CYS A 126 -21.05 -2.49 -0.62
N ARG A 127 -21.57 -3.30 0.31
CA ARG A 127 -21.56 -4.78 0.28
C ARG A 127 -20.18 -5.39 -0.01
N ILE A 128 -19.14 -4.74 0.51
CA ILE A 128 -17.76 -5.24 0.48
C ILE A 128 -17.56 -6.15 1.71
N ALA A 129 -16.94 -7.31 1.53
CA ALA A 129 -16.66 -8.23 2.62
C ALA A 129 -15.69 -7.59 3.63
N GLU A 130 -16.18 -7.25 4.83
CA GLU A 130 -15.41 -6.55 5.87
C GLU A 130 -14.14 -7.32 6.27
N GLU A 131 -14.22 -8.66 6.29
CA GLU A 131 -13.12 -9.55 6.70
C GLU A 131 -11.93 -9.48 5.74
N THR A 132 -12.18 -9.42 4.43
CA THR A 132 -11.11 -9.34 3.41
C THR A 132 -10.62 -7.92 3.18
N ALA A 133 -11.46 -6.92 3.45
CA ALA A 133 -11.15 -5.51 3.28
C ALA A 133 -10.44 -4.87 4.48
N VAL A 134 -10.26 -5.58 5.60
CA VAL A 134 -9.74 -5.01 6.86
C VAL A 134 -8.38 -4.32 6.72
N HIS A 135 -7.58 -4.76 5.75
CA HIS A 135 -6.26 -4.21 5.48
C HIS A 135 -6.25 -3.04 4.50
N GLU A 136 -7.38 -2.73 3.86
CA GLU A 136 -7.42 -1.77 2.75
C GLU A 136 -7.89 -0.38 3.19
N TYR A 137 -7.18 0.60 2.66
CA TYR A 137 -7.48 2.01 2.75
C TYR A 137 -7.53 2.57 1.33
N LEU A 138 -8.56 3.36 1.03
CA LEU A 138 -8.68 4.04 -0.25
C LEU A 138 -8.28 5.50 -0.09
N ALA A 139 -7.34 5.94 -0.92
CA ALA A 139 -6.97 7.33 -1.06
C ALA A 139 -7.54 7.86 -2.39
N TYR A 140 -8.48 8.79 -2.31
CA TYR A 140 -9.03 9.52 -3.44
C TYR A 140 -8.16 10.75 -3.71
N GLY A 141 -7.74 10.94 -4.96
CA GLY A 141 -6.94 12.09 -5.35
C GLY A 141 -5.56 11.76 -5.90
N VAL A 142 -4.89 12.81 -6.40
CA VAL A 142 -3.52 12.75 -6.89
C VAL A 142 -2.55 12.90 -5.72
N ILE A 143 -1.71 11.89 -5.49
CA ILE A 143 -0.74 11.89 -4.39
C ILE A 143 0.64 12.27 -4.94
N SER A 144 1.22 13.33 -4.39
CA SER A 144 2.57 13.80 -4.71
C SER A 144 3.15 14.62 -3.56
N GLY A 145 4.39 15.09 -3.71
CA GLY A 145 5.03 15.99 -2.75
C GLY A 145 5.69 15.29 -1.56
N LYS A 146 5.97 16.06 -0.51
CA LYS A 146 6.80 15.63 0.64
C LYS A 146 6.20 14.48 1.46
N GLY A 147 4.89 14.29 1.40
CA GLY A 147 4.16 13.23 2.09
C GLY A 147 4.21 11.88 1.38
N TYR A 148 4.91 11.75 0.24
CA TYR A 148 4.96 10.53 -0.56
C TYR A 148 6.40 10.14 -0.91
N MET A 149 6.69 8.84 -0.90
CA MET A 149 7.93 8.26 -1.40
C MET A 149 7.67 6.87 -1.96
N ALA A 150 8.40 6.47 -3.00
CA ALA A 150 8.47 5.08 -3.43
C ALA A 150 9.88 4.64 -3.76
N VAL A 151 10.17 3.37 -3.48
CA VAL A 151 11.47 2.72 -3.67
C VAL A 151 11.26 1.49 -4.55
N PRO A 152 12.11 1.26 -5.58
CA PRO A 152 12.10 0.01 -6.33
C PRO A 152 12.25 -1.20 -5.39
N PHE A 153 11.39 -2.20 -5.53
CA PHE A 153 11.41 -3.37 -4.66
C PHE A 153 12.73 -4.17 -4.77
N GLU A 154 13.31 -4.22 -5.96
CA GLU A 154 14.63 -4.81 -6.20
C GLU A 154 15.72 -4.22 -5.28
N LYS A 155 15.75 -2.89 -5.11
CA LYS A 155 16.70 -2.24 -4.19
C LYS A 155 16.48 -2.62 -2.74
N ILE A 156 15.24 -2.90 -2.34
CA ILE A 156 14.92 -3.38 -0.99
C ILE A 156 15.46 -4.80 -0.80
N MET A 157 15.31 -5.65 -1.80
CA MET A 157 15.85 -7.01 -1.80
C MET A 157 17.38 -7.03 -1.74
N GLU A 158 18.05 -6.20 -2.57
CA GLU A 158 19.51 -6.03 -2.58
C GLU A 158 20.09 -5.57 -1.24
N LYS A 159 19.29 -4.86 -0.42
CA LYS A 159 19.69 -4.42 0.92
C LYS A 159 19.47 -5.47 2.01
N GLY A 160 19.08 -6.68 1.65
CA GLY A 160 19.05 -7.83 2.57
C GLY A 160 17.68 -8.11 3.18
N LEU A 161 16.58 -7.74 2.52
CA LEU A 161 15.23 -8.04 3.05
C LEU A 161 15.06 -9.54 3.37
N VAL A 162 15.57 -10.40 2.50
CA VAL A 162 15.50 -11.87 2.64
C VAL A 162 16.46 -12.41 3.71
N ASP A 163 17.48 -11.65 4.08
CA ASP A 163 18.41 -12.06 5.13
C ASP A 163 17.75 -12.00 6.52
N ILE A 164 16.79 -11.09 6.69
CA ILE A 164 16.04 -10.91 7.94
C ILE A 164 14.63 -11.54 7.90
N TYR A 165 14.04 -11.64 6.72
CA TYR A 165 12.70 -12.20 6.47
C TYR A 165 12.69 -13.13 5.25
N PRO A 166 13.34 -14.31 5.34
CA PRO A 166 13.45 -15.25 4.22
C PRO A 166 12.09 -15.70 3.67
N GLU A 167 11.06 -15.75 4.50
CA GLU A 167 9.69 -16.16 4.15
C GLU A 167 9.03 -15.23 3.15
N ILE A 168 9.46 -13.97 3.07
CA ILE A 168 8.96 -13.03 2.06
C ILE A 168 9.31 -13.52 0.66
N SER A 169 10.41 -14.25 0.51
CA SER A 169 10.80 -14.82 -0.77
C SER A 169 10.10 -16.17 -1.01
N GLY A 170 9.35 -16.26 -2.10
CA GLY A 170 8.82 -17.56 -2.58
C GLY A 170 7.30 -17.64 -2.65
N THR A 171 6.60 -16.53 -2.41
CA THR A 171 5.14 -16.47 -2.51
C THR A 171 4.68 -16.44 -3.97
N ARG A 172 4.64 -17.61 -4.63
CA ARG A 172 4.13 -17.73 -6.01
C ARG A 172 2.60 -17.84 -6.09
N ARG A 173 1.94 -18.33 -5.03
CA ARG A 173 0.51 -18.69 -5.07
C ARG A 173 -0.40 -17.86 -4.15
N ASN A 174 0.16 -17.04 -3.25
CA ASN A 174 -0.62 -16.27 -2.28
C ASN A 174 -0.18 -14.80 -2.28
N TRP A 175 -0.91 -13.96 -3.02
CA TRP A 175 -0.57 -12.55 -3.23
C TRP A 175 -0.59 -11.71 -1.94
N SER A 176 -1.48 -12.03 -1.00
CA SER A 176 -1.60 -11.31 0.28
C SER A 176 -0.72 -11.92 1.37
N GLY A 177 -0.18 -13.11 1.11
CA GLY A 177 0.54 -13.94 2.05
C GLY A 177 -0.18 -14.13 3.38
N TRP A 178 -1.53 -14.14 3.39
CA TRP A 178 -2.34 -14.10 4.61
C TRP A 178 -1.91 -15.12 5.67
N GLU A 179 -1.88 -16.42 5.31
CA GLU A 179 -1.48 -17.48 6.23
C GLU A 179 -0.02 -17.34 6.68
N LEU A 180 0.86 -16.90 5.79
CA LEU A 180 2.27 -16.68 6.13
C LEU A 180 2.42 -15.52 7.13
N ARG A 181 1.78 -14.38 6.89
CA ARG A 181 1.79 -13.25 7.83
C ARG A 181 1.22 -13.69 9.18
N LYS A 182 0.11 -14.43 9.18
CA LYS A 182 -0.50 -14.96 10.40
C LYS A 182 0.46 -15.89 11.15
N ALA A 183 1.20 -16.74 10.45
CA ALA A 183 2.24 -17.58 11.04
C ALA A 183 3.36 -16.74 11.67
N MET A 184 3.91 -15.77 10.91
CA MET A 184 4.97 -14.87 11.38
C MET A 184 4.56 -14.07 12.63
N PHE A 185 3.31 -13.63 12.71
CA PHE A 185 2.78 -12.91 13.88
C PHE A 185 2.52 -13.80 15.10
N LYS A 186 2.45 -15.12 14.92
CA LYS A 186 2.23 -16.10 16.00
C LYS A 186 3.53 -16.72 16.52
N GLU A 187 4.66 -16.44 15.87
CA GLU A 187 5.96 -16.88 16.35
C GLU A 187 6.27 -16.31 17.74
N GLU A 188 7.11 -17.00 18.50
CA GLU A 188 7.60 -16.48 19.77
C GLU A 188 8.36 -15.17 19.56
N ALA A 189 8.18 -14.24 20.50
CA ALA A 189 8.86 -12.96 20.45
C ALA A 189 10.38 -13.16 20.51
N ARG A 190 11.09 -12.58 19.54
CA ARG A 190 12.55 -12.67 19.47
C ARG A 190 13.19 -11.31 19.27
N SER A 191 14.27 -11.07 20.00
CA SER A 191 15.13 -9.90 19.80
C SER A 191 15.78 -9.95 18.42
N MET A 192 16.00 -8.78 17.82
CA MET A 192 16.81 -8.69 16.61
C MET A 192 18.30 -8.69 16.96
N THR A 193 19.11 -9.36 16.15
CA THR A 193 20.57 -9.22 16.24
C THR A 193 20.99 -7.83 15.76
N GLN A 194 22.18 -7.38 16.15
CA GLN A 194 22.73 -6.10 15.67
C GLN A 194 22.82 -6.04 14.14
N GLN A 195 23.14 -7.17 13.50
CA GLN A 195 23.19 -7.28 12.05
C GLN A 195 21.80 -7.11 11.42
N GLU A 196 20.77 -7.77 11.95
CA GLU A 196 19.40 -7.62 11.46
C GLU A 196 18.91 -6.16 11.61
N VAL A 197 19.28 -5.48 12.69
CA VAL A 197 18.96 -4.06 12.91
C VAL A 197 19.66 -3.17 11.88
N GLU A 198 20.92 -3.42 11.55
CA GLU A 198 21.63 -2.65 10.51
C GLU A 198 21.03 -2.86 9.12
N VAL A 199 20.61 -4.09 8.80
CA VAL A 199 19.89 -4.40 7.56
C VAL A 199 18.58 -3.61 7.49
N ALA A 200 17.75 -3.67 8.55
CA ALA A 200 16.48 -2.93 8.61
C ALA A 200 16.69 -1.40 8.48
N ARG A 201 17.75 -0.87 9.10
CA ARG A 201 18.14 0.54 8.99
C ARG A 201 18.57 0.90 7.57
N THR A 202 19.35 0.05 6.92
CA THR A 202 19.83 0.25 5.55
C THR A 202 18.67 0.25 4.55
N ILE A 203 17.72 -0.67 4.69
CA ILE A 203 16.48 -0.67 3.90
C ILE A 203 15.68 0.62 4.16
N ALA A 204 15.50 1.00 5.42
CA ALA A 204 14.72 2.19 5.78
C ALA A 204 15.30 3.49 5.23
N LYS A 205 16.64 3.61 5.15
CA LYS A 205 17.32 4.76 4.54
C LYS A 205 16.97 4.95 3.06
N LEU A 206 16.56 3.91 2.34
CA LEU A 206 16.11 4.03 0.95
C LEU A 206 14.87 4.93 0.80
N PHE A 207 14.03 5.01 1.84
CA PHE A 207 12.84 5.87 1.85
C PHE A 207 13.14 7.32 2.28
N GLY A 208 14.42 7.66 2.47
CA GLY A 208 14.87 8.99 2.84
C GLY A 208 14.70 9.33 4.32
N ALA A 209 15.35 10.42 4.76
CA ALA A 209 15.43 10.83 6.16
C ALA A 209 14.06 11.03 6.82
N ARG A 210 13.03 11.39 6.04
CA ARG A 210 11.67 11.61 6.52
C ARG A 210 10.97 10.32 6.96
N PHE A 211 11.19 9.24 6.22
CA PHE A 211 10.47 7.97 6.43
C PHE A 211 11.33 6.90 7.11
N VAL A 212 12.63 7.16 7.32
CA VAL A 212 13.55 6.18 7.90
C VAL A 212 13.03 5.61 9.22
N LEU A 213 12.53 6.45 10.14
CA LEU A 213 12.05 5.97 11.44
C LEU A 213 10.83 5.06 11.29
N VAL A 214 9.81 5.49 10.52
CA VAL A 214 8.58 4.70 10.36
C VAL A 214 8.87 3.39 9.63
N ILE A 215 9.73 3.39 8.60
CA ILE A 215 10.09 2.17 7.88
C ILE A 215 10.90 1.24 8.78
N SER A 216 11.84 1.76 9.58
CA SER A 216 12.57 0.94 10.55
C SER A 216 11.63 0.28 11.56
N VAL A 217 10.71 1.06 12.16
CA VAL A 217 9.72 0.51 13.10
C VAL A 217 8.83 -0.53 12.42
N ALA A 218 8.28 -0.22 11.24
CA ALA A 218 7.43 -1.14 10.51
C ALA A 218 8.15 -2.43 10.11
N LEU A 219 9.43 -2.36 9.73
CA LEU A 219 10.27 -3.53 9.45
C LEU A 219 10.51 -4.35 10.71
N VAL A 220 10.87 -3.73 11.84
CA VAL A 220 11.10 -4.44 13.12
C VAL A 220 9.82 -5.13 13.59
N SER A 221 8.66 -4.49 13.40
CA SER A 221 7.35 -4.97 13.82
C SER A 221 6.71 -6.03 12.90
N ILE A 222 7.42 -6.52 11.87
CA ILE A 222 6.93 -7.62 11.03
C ILE A 222 6.76 -8.92 11.84
N ARG A 223 7.58 -9.13 12.88
CA ARG A 223 7.48 -10.23 13.85
C ARG A 223 7.31 -9.70 15.28
N PRO A 224 6.77 -10.50 16.21
CA PRO A 224 6.70 -10.16 17.62
C PRO A 224 8.08 -9.88 18.22
N ARG A 225 8.17 -8.87 19.11
CA ARG A 225 9.39 -8.45 19.79
C ARG A 225 9.19 -8.46 21.30
N PRO A 226 10.22 -8.82 22.10
CA PRO A 226 10.16 -8.71 23.55
C PRO A 226 9.92 -7.26 23.97
N TRP A 227 9.11 -7.06 25.02
CA TRP A 227 8.83 -5.77 25.64
C TRP A 227 9.57 -5.62 26.96
#